data_AF-A0A372EVW9-F1
#
_entry.id   AF-A0A372EVW9-F1
#
_cell.length_a   1.000
_cell.length_b   1.000
_cell.length_c   1.000
_cell.angle_alpha   90.00
_cell.angle_beta   90.00
_cell.angle_gamma   90.00
#
_symmetry.space_group_name_H-M   'P 1'
#
loop_
_entity.id
_entity.type
_entity.pdbx_description
1 polymer ?
#
loop_
_entity_poly.entity_id
_entity_poly.type
_entity_poly.pdbx_seq_one_letter_code
_entity_poly.pdbx_strand_id
1 'polypeptide(L)'
;MLWPAFGDDPEGRNMTGDELKALRKRKGLSRRALASLAGLHPDTVKYWEGKPQVDMRGHAPDLLFKALGVGQLSQKHVYPAWRNLGNFRTPTRARDGVLLNIPTQGPLGPWKKCGAKTRKGTACRAKALPGKARCRFHGGLSTGPRTDQGRRRIAEAQRTRWRAFRVCELT
;
A
#
# COMPACT_ATOMS: atom_id res chain seq x y z
N MET A 1 -19.15 27.86 12.40
CA MET A 1 -19.70 26.52 12.07
C MET A 1 -18.71 25.48 12.56
N LEU A 2 -18.96 24.92 13.74
CA LEU A 2 -18.15 23.84 14.30
C LEU A 2 -18.50 22.56 13.55
N TRP A 3 -17.54 22.01 12.81
CA TRP A 3 -17.62 20.64 12.33
C TRP A 3 -17.57 19.72 13.58
N PRO A 4 -18.55 18.84 13.82
CA PRO A 4 -18.41 17.87 14.90
C PRO A 4 -17.19 16.99 14.63
N ALA A 5 -16.48 16.63 15.70
CA ALA A 5 -15.34 15.75 15.60
C ALA A 5 -15.78 14.42 14.95
N PHE A 6 -14.91 13.83 14.13
CA PHE A 6 -15.09 12.46 13.66
C PHE A 6 -15.30 11.55 14.87
N GLY A 7 -16.54 11.12 15.13
CA GLY A 7 -16.87 10.25 16.26
C GLY A 7 -18.19 10.53 16.96
N ASP A 8 -18.76 11.73 16.81
CA ASP A 8 -19.98 12.13 17.53
C ASP A 8 -21.24 11.84 16.71
N ASP A 9 -21.57 10.56 16.50
CA ASP A 9 -22.93 10.14 16.11
C ASP A 9 -23.76 9.91 17.39
N PRO A 10 -24.77 10.75 17.70
CA PRO A 10 -25.50 10.68 18.98
C PRO A 10 -26.45 9.48 19.13
N GLU A 11 -26.65 8.69 18.07
CA GLU A 11 -27.51 7.49 18.07
C GLU A 11 -26.76 6.21 17.61
N GLY A 12 -25.45 6.30 17.40
CA GLY A 12 -24.60 5.19 17.01
C GLY A 12 -24.31 4.28 18.21
N ARG A 13 -25.05 3.18 18.35
CA ARG A 13 -24.76 2.11 19.34
C ARG A 13 -23.28 1.76 19.25
N ASN A 14 -22.47 2.26 20.18
CA ASN A 14 -21.04 2.02 20.27
C ASN A 14 -20.83 0.94 21.35
N MET A 15 -20.08 -0.10 21.02
CA MET A 15 -19.79 -1.20 21.94
C MET A 15 -18.39 -1.02 22.51
N THR A 16 -18.27 -1.13 23.83
CA THR A 16 -16.96 -1.08 24.49
C THR A 16 -16.24 -2.42 24.42
N GLY A 17 -14.91 -2.40 24.59
CA GLY A 17 -14.13 -3.64 24.67
C GLY A 17 -14.55 -4.54 25.84
N ASP A 18 -14.97 -3.93 26.96
CA ASP A 18 -15.47 -4.66 28.13
C ASP A 18 -16.82 -5.33 27.87
N GLU A 19 -17.71 -4.71 27.09
CA GLU A 19 -18.96 -5.32 26.64
C GLU A 19 -18.72 -6.52 25.71
N LEU A 20 -17.75 -6.40 24.79
CA LEU A 20 -17.31 -7.50 23.93
C LEU A 20 -16.75 -8.67 24.76
N LYS A 21 -15.98 -8.36 25.80
CA LYS A 21 -15.45 -9.35 26.76
C LYS A 21 -16.55 -10.01 27.57
N ALA A 22 -17.56 -9.25 28.01
CA ALA A 22 -18.72 -9.78 28.72
C ALA A 22 -19.54 -10.71 27.82
N LEU A 23 -19.74 -10.34 26.55
CA LEU A 23 -20.40 -11.19 25.54
C LEU A 23 -19.68 -12.53 25.35
N ARG A 24 -18.35 -12.49 25.18
CA ARG A 24 -17.56 -13.71 25.07
C ARG A 24 -17.70 -14.60 26.31
N LYS A 25 -17.62 -14.00 27.51
CA LYS A 25 -17.78 -14.72 28.78
C LYS A 25 -19.17 -15.34 28.94
N ARG A 26 -20.25 -14.62 28.57
CA ARG A 26 -21.62 -15.16 28.59
C ARG A 26 -21.80 -16.36 27.68
N LYS A 27 -21.08 -16.42 26.56
CA LYS A 27 -21.05 -17.58 25.66
C LYS A 27 -20.14 -18.71 26.14
N GLY A 28 -19.49 -18.57 27.30
CA GLY A 28 -18.57 -19.59 27.85
C GLY A 28 -17.28 -19.76 27.05
N LEU A 29 -16.94 -18.81 26.16
CA LEU A 29 -15.80 -18.94 25.26
C LEU A 29 -14.51 -18.39 25.88
N SER A 30 -13.41 -19.13 25.75
CA SER A 30 -12.07 -18.57 26.01
C SER A 30 -11.65 -17.65 24.87
N ARG A 31 -10.66 -16.77 25.11
CA ARG A 31 -10.11 -15.90 24.04
C ARG A 31 -9.59 -16.71 22.85
N ARG A 32 -8.94 -17.85 23.13
CA ARG A 32 -8.43 -18.77 22.10
C ARG A 32 -9.57 -19.45 21.34
N ALA A 33 -10.63 -19.86 22.04
CA ALA A 33 -11.80 -20.47 21.41
C ALA A 33 -12.52 -19.49 20.47
N LEU A 34 -12.77 -18.26 20.92
CA LEU A 34 -13.35 -17.22 20.06
C LEU A 34 -12.46 -16.90 18.86
N ALA A 35 -11.16 -16.78 19.09
CA ALA A 35 -10.20 -16.52 18.02
C ALA A 35 -10.20 -17.64 16.97
N SER A 36 -10.24 -18.90 17.40
CA SER A 36 -10.36 -20.06 16.51
C SER A 36 -11.65 -20.01 15.68
N LEU A 37 -12.80 -19.73 16.32
CA LEU A 37 -14.09 -19.61 15.65
C LEU A 37 -14.13 -18.45 14.63
N ALA A 38 -13.45 -17.34 14.94
CA ALA A 38 -13.40 -16.17 14.08
C ALA A 38 -12.29 -16.22 13.01
N GLY A 39 -11.41 -17.22 13.05
CA GLY A 39 -10.23 -17.29 12.17
C GLY A 39 -9.19 -16.21 12.45
N LEU A 40 -9.04 -15.80 13.70
CA LEU A 40 -8.14 -14.72 14.15
C LEU A 40 -7.09 -15.24 15.15
N HIS A 41 -6.04 -14.45 15.40
CA HIS A 41 -5.10 -14.73 16.48
C HIS A 41 -5.70 -14.35 17.85
N PRO A 42 -5.45 -15.10 18.95
CA PRO A 42 -5.98 -14.77 20.27
C PRO A 42 -5.61 -13.37 20.78
N ASP A 43 -4.47 -12.82 20.37
CA ASP A 43 -4.07 -11.45 20.72
C ASP A 43 -4.92 -10.39 20.03
N THR A 44 -5.50 -10.69 18.87
CA THR A 44 -6.47 -9.81 18.22
C THR A 44 -7.71 -9.65 19.10
N VAL A 45 -8.18 -10.74 19.73
CA VAL A 45 -9.28 -10.69 20.69
C VAL A 45 -8.89 -9.86 21.91
N LYS A 46 -7.71 -10.10 22.49
CA LYS A 46 -7.19 -9.32 23.62
C LYS A 46 -7.10 -7.83 23.30
N TYR A 47 -6.62 -7.49 22.10
CA TYR A 47 -6.50 -6.10 21.64
C TYR A 47 -7.85 -5.40 21.61
N TRP A 48 -8.87 -6.01 20.99
CA TRP A 48 -10.20 -5.41 20.88
C TRP A 48 -10.96 -5.37 22.20
N GLU A 49 -10.77 -6.36 23.08
CA GLU A 49 -11.34 -6.34 24.44
C GLU A 49 -10.75 -5.24 25.32
N GLY A 50 -9.54 -4.74 25.03
CA GLY A 50 -8.89 -3.67 25.78
C GLY A 50 -9.17 -2.26 25.23
N LYS A 51 -9.96 -2.12 24.18
CA LYS A 51 -10.27 -0.80 23.60
C LYS A 51 -11.42 -0.13 24.34
N PRO A 52 -11.35 1.19 24.57
CA PRO A 52 -12.47 1.94 25.13
C PRO A 52 -13.71 1.85 24.21
N GLN A 53 -13.48 1.81 22.90
CA GLN A 53 -14.53 1.67 21.89
C GLN A 53 -14.07 0.70 20.80
N VAL A 54 -14.93 -0.25 20.44
CA VAL A 54 -14.69 -1.20 19.35
C VAL A 54 -15.17 -0.58 18.03
N ASP A 55 -14.29 -0.55 17.03
CA ASP A 55 -14.65 -0.08 15.68
C ASP A 55 -15.58 -1.10 14.99
N MET A 56 -16.88 -0.79 14.95
CA MET A 56 -17.89 -1.65 14.34
C MET A 56 -17.76 -1.83 12.83
N ARG A 57 -16.96 -0.99 12.16
CA ARG A 57 -16.69 -1.08 10.72
C ARG A 57 -15.43 -1.90 10.42
N GLY A 58 -14.63 -2.19 11.45
CA GLY A 58 -13.40 -2.93 11.33
C GLY A 58 -13.61 -4.39 10.90
N HIS A 59 -12.65 -4.94 10.15
CA HIS A 59 -12.72 -6.33 9.69
C HIS A 59 -12.69 -7.34 10.84
N ALA A 60 -11.84 -7.12 11.85
CA ALA A 60 -11.72 -8.05 12.97
C ALA A 60 -12.96 -8.03 13.88
N PRO A 61 -13.52 -6.88 14.29
CA PRO A 61 -14.79 -6.83 15.01
C PRO A 61 -15.95 -7.49 14.25
N ASP A 62 -16.06 -7.31 12.94
CA ASP A 62 -17.06 -8.00 12.10
C ASP A 62 -16.99 -9.54 12.25
N LEU A 63 -15.79 -10.11 12.22
CA LEU A 63 -15.60 -11.56 12.40
C LEU A 63 -15.92 -12.01 13.83
N LEU A 64 -15.52 -11.23 14.83
CA LEU A 64 -15.81 -11.53 16.23
C LEU A 64 -17.32 -11.48 16.52
N PHE A 65 -18.03 -10.48 16.00
CA PHE A 65 -19.48 -10.36 16.17
C PHE A 65 -20.22 -11.51 15.49
N LYS A 66 -19.80 -11.91 14.29
CA LYS A 66 -20.35 -13.11 13.61
C LYS A 66 -20.11 -14.38 14.42
N ALA A 67 -18.90 -14.59 14.92
CA ALA A 67 -18.56 -15.76 15.75
C ALA A 67 -19.32 -15.79 17.09
N LEU A 68 -19.64 -14.63 17.66
CA LEU A 68 -20.43 -14.50 18.89
C LEU A 68 -21.96 -14.58 18.66
N GLY A 69 -22.42 -14.64 17.41
CA GLY A 69 -23.85 -14.63 17.06
C GLY A 69 -24.51 -13.27 17.26
N VAL A 70 -23.72 -12.18 17.25
CA VAL A 70 -24.19 -10.79 17.33
C VAL A 70 -23.83 -9.99 16.08
N GLY A 71 -23.79 -10.67 14.92
CA GLY A 71 -23.38 -10.10 13.63
C GLY A 71 -24.17 -8.85 13.20
N GLN A 72 -25.39 -8.66 13.71
CA GLN A 72 -26.22 -7.47 13.51
C GLN A 72 -25.60 -6.17 14.05
N LEU A 73 -24.58 -6.27 14.91
CA LEU A 73 -23.83 -5.11 15.41
C LEU A 73 -22.73 -4.66 14.45
N SER A 74 -22.38 -5.47 13.44
CA SER A 74 -21.37 -5.11 12.45
C SER A 74 -21.89 -4.02 11.51
N GLN A 75 -21.13 -2.93 11.41
CA GLN A 75 -21.39 -1.83 10.46
C GLN A 75 -20.45 -1.85 9.25
N LYS A 76 -19.68 -2.94 9.04
CA LYS A 76 -18.66 -3.02 7.97
C LYS A 76 -19.18 -2.66 6.57
N HIS A 77 -20.46 -2.91 6.28
CA HIS A 77 -21.10 -2.58 5.01
C HIS A 77 -22.16 -1.47 5.11
N VAL A 78 -22.32 -0.85 6.27
CA VAL A 78 -23.25 0.27 6.47
C VAL A 78 -22.47 1.56 6.24
N TYR A 79 -22.61 2.11 5.04
CA TYR A 79 -22.06 3.42 4.71
C TYR A 79 -23.12 4.49 4.99
N PRO A 80 -22.81 5.56 5.75
CA PRO A 80 -23.77 6.63 5.99
C PRO A 80 -24.16 7.28 4.66
N ALA A 81 -25.48 7.48 4.46
CA ALA A 81 -26.03 8.06 3.24
C ALA A 81 -25.47 9.47 2.93
N TRP A 82 -25.01 10.19 3.96
CA TRP A 82 -24.49 11.57 3.87
C TRP A 82 -23.04 11.68 3.41
N ARG A 83 -22.35 10.57 3.12
CA ARG A 83 -21.02 10.64 2.49
C ARG A 83 -21.22 11.06 1.03
N ASN A 84 -21.36 12.37 0.85
CA ASN A 84 -21.44 13.07 -0.42
C ASN A 84 -20.12 12.87 -1.20
N LEU A 85 -19.89 11.67 -1.73
CA LEU A 85 -18.84 11.39 -2.71
C LEU A 85 -19.41 11.66 -4.11
N GLY A 86 -19.97 12.84 -4.35
CA GLY A 86 -20.48 13.26 -5.67
C GLY A 86 -21.29 12.18 -6.42
N ASN A 87 -21.32 12.26 -7.75
CA ASN A 87 -22.05 11.33 -8.62
C ASN A 87 -21.41 9.94 -8.79
N PHE A 88 -20.65 9.44 -7.81
CA PHE A 88 -20.13 8.06 -7.87
C PHE A 88 -21.21 7.07 -7.43
N ARG A 89 -22.05 6.62 -8.38
CA ARG A 89 -22.94 5.46 -8.16
C ARG A 89 -22.06 4.22 -7.98
N THR A 90 -21.87 3.84 -6.72
CA THR A 90 -21.11 2.69 -6.19
C THR A 90 -19.57 2.86 -6.09
N PRO A 91 -18.97 2.68 -4.90
CA PRO A 91 -17.51 2.62 -4.72
C PRO A 91 -16.91 1.25 -5.08
N THR A 92 -17.75 0.27 -5.40
CA THR A 92 -17.34 -1.11 -5.63
C THR A 92 -17.39 -1.38 -7.14
N ARG A 93 -16.21 -1.41 -7.77
CA ARG A 93 -15.97 -1.75 -9.20
C ARG A 93 -16.08 -0.61 -10.22
N ALA A 94 -15.42 0.53 -9.99
CA ALA A 94 -14.98 1.37 -11.11
C ALA A 94 -13.78 0.74 -11.83
N ARG A 95 -14.02 -0.34 -12.59
CA ARG A 95 -13.32 -0.51 -13.86
C ARG A 95 -14.16 0.31 -14.84
N ASP A 96 -13.58 1.38 -15.39
CA ASP A 96 -14.16 2.21 -16.46
C ASP A 96 -15.19 3.29 -16.06
N GLY A 97 -14.85 4.16 -15.11
CA GLY A 97 -15.70 5.30 -14.73
C GLY A 97 -14.95 6.63 -14.59
N VAL A 98 -14.77 7.33 -15.72
CA VAL A 98 -14.55 8.78 -15.91
C VAL A 98 -13.88 9.49 -14.72
N LEU A 99 -12.55 9.54 -14.72
CA LEU A 99 -11.85 10.56 -13.95
C LEU A 99 -12.29 11.91 -14.50
N LEU A 100 -12.79 12.78 -13.61
CA LEU A 100 -12.87 14.21 -13.85
C LEU A 100 -11.57 14.64 -14.54
N ASN A 101 -11.70 15.42 -15.61
CA ASN A 101 -10.60 15.99 -16.37
C ASN A 101 -9.82 16.98 -15.49
N ILE A 102 -9.07 16.44 -14.51
CA ILE A 102 -7.98 17.14 -13.87
C ILE A 102 -7.02 17.41 -15.02
N PRO A 103 -6.62 18.66 -15.30
CA PRO A 103 -5.58 18.91 -16.28
C PRO A 103 -4.29 18.28 -15.73
N THR A 104 -4.07 17.01 -16.06
CA THR A 104 -2.77 16.38 -15.98
C THR A 104 -1.91 17.17 -16.93
N GLN A 105 -1.02 17.94 -16.32
CA GLN A 105 -0.06 18.84 -16.93
C GLN A 105 0.67 18.13 -18.08
N GLY A 106 0.14 18.28 -19.30
CA GLY A 106 0.70 17.84 -20.57
C GLY A 106 0.89 16.32 -20.79
N PRO A 107 1.07 15.88 -22.04
CA PRO A 107 1.62 14.56 -22.30
C PRO A 107 3.05 14.56 -21.78
N LEU A 108 3.30 13.82 -20.70
CA LEU A 108 4.65 13.37 -20.36
C LEU A 108 5.19 12.70 -21.63
N GLY A 109 6.12 13.38 -22.32
CA GLY A 109 6.62 12.99 -23.64
C GLY A 109 7.01 11.51 -23.70
N PRO A 110 7.13 10.91 -24.90
CA PRO A 110 7.22 9.45 -25.06
C PRO A 110 8.23 8.84 -24.08
N TRP A 111 7.71 8.08 -23.12
CA TRP A 111 8.52 7.49 -22.06
C TRP A 111 9.53 6.53 -22.67
N LYS A 112 10.81 6.92 -22.67
CA LYS A 112 11.88 6.07 -23.18
C LYS A 112 12.07 4.88 -22.24
N LYS A 113 12.22 3.68 -22.83
CA LYS A 113 12.63 2.48 -22.09
C LYS A 113 14.12 2.58 -21.76
N CYS A 114 14.52 2.04 -20.62
CA CYS A 114 15.92 2.08 -20.19
C CYS A 114 16.87 1.34 -21.15
N GLY A 115 16.49 0.17 -21.67
CA GLY A 115 17.27 -0.56 -22.68
C GLY A 115 18.65 -1.08 -22.24
N ALA A 116 19.01 -1.02 -20.95
CA ALA A 116 20.28 -1.58 -20.47
C ALA A 116 20.24 -3.11 -20.47
N LYS A 117 21.36 -3.78 -20.76
CA LYS A 117 21.45 -5.25 -20.70
C LYS A 117 21.31 -5.69 -19.24
N THR A 118 20.25 -6.43 -18.96
CA THR A 118 19.99 -7.01 -17.63
C THR A 118 20.87 -8.24 -17.42
N ARG A 119 20.95 -8.75 -16.17
CA ARG A 119 21.64 -10.00 -15.85
C ARG A 119 21.13 -11.21 -16.66
N LYS A 120 19.86 -11.18 -17.09
CA LYS A 120 19.24 -12.20 -17.95
C LYS A 120 19.61 -12.07 -19.44
N GLY A 121 20.48 -11.14 -19.81
CA GLY A 121 20.86 -10.86 -21.20
C GLY A 121 19.85 -10.03 -21.99
N THR A 122 18.61 -9.89 -21.52
CA THR A 122 17.55 -9.10 -22.18
C THR A 122 17.67 -7.60 -21.88
N ALA A 123 17.14 -6.75 -22.76
CA ALA A 123 17.07 -5.30 -22.56
C ALA A 123 16.09 -4.89 -21.43
N CYS A 124 16.48 -3.91 -20.62
CA CYS A 124 15.68 -3.43 -19.50
C CYS A 124 14.39 -2.74 -19.98
N ARG A 125 13.24 -3.26 -19.53
CA ARG A 125 11.90 -2.76 -19.84
C ARG A 125 11.43 -1.61 -18.93
N ALA A 126 12.17 -1.30 -17.87
CA ALA A 126 11.80 -0.23 -16.94
C ALA A 126 11.82 1.15 -17.63
N LYS A 127 10.98 2.06 -17.16
CA LYS A 127 10.97 3.46 -17.62
C LYS A 127 12.31 4.13 -17.28
N ALA A 128 12.88 4.85 -18.24
CA ALA A 128 13.98 5.74 -17.97
C ALA A 128 13.50 6.89 -17.07
N LEU A 129 14.41 7.47 -16.30
CA LEU A 129 14.08 8.68 -15.54
C LEU A 129 13.84 9.86 -16.51
N PRO A 130 12.95 10.81 -16.18
CA PRO A 130 12.73 12.00 -16.99
C PRO A 130 14.05 12.72 -17.29
N GLY A 131 14.26 13.10 -18.55
CA GLY A 131 15.49 13.76 -19.01
C GLY A 131 16.74 12.86 -19.05
N LYS A 132 16.63 11.55 -18.78
CA LYS A 132 17.75 10.61 -18.75
C LYS A 132 17.51 9.40 -19.66
N ALA A 133 18.61 8.73 -20.02
CA ALA A 133 18.56 7.54 -20.88
C ALA A 133 18.28 6.23 -20.12
N ARG A 134 18.57 6.16 -18.81
CA ARG A 134 18.51 4.91 -18.01
C ARG A 134 17.57 5.03 -16.82
N CYS A 135 17.10 3.88 -16.33
CA CYS A 135 16.26 3.80 -15.13
C CYS A 135 17.10 3.86 -13.84
N ARG A 136 16.41 3.99 -12.70
CA ARG A 136 17.02 4.00 -11.37
C ARG A 136 18.02 2.85 -11.12
N PHE A 137 17.71 1.65 -11.64
CA PHE A 137 18.53 0.46 -11.42
C PHE A 137 19.77 0.35 -12.32
N HIS A 138 19.79 1.06 -13.45
CA HIS A 138 20.88 0.99 -14.44
C HIS A 138 21.61 2.33 -14.58
N GLY A 139 21.83 3.02 -13.45
CA GLY A 139 22.63 4.24 -13.40
C GLY A 139 21.87 5.54 -13.71
N GLY A 140 20.54 5.50 -13.83
CA GLY A 140 19.74 6.71 -14.03
C GLY A 140 19.86 7.71 -12.86
N LEU A 141 20.02 7.23 -11.62
CA LEU A 141 20.25 8.12 -10.47
C LEU A 141 21.71 8.58 -10.35
N SER A 142 22.64 7.90 -11.02
CA SER A 142 24.04 8.30 -11.01
C SER A 142 24.20 9.61 -11.78
N THR A 143 24.98 10.54 -11.22
CA THR A 143 25.26 11.82 -11.90
C THR A 143 26.51 11.76 -12.78
N GLY A 144 27.36 10.75 -12.58
CA GLY A 144 28.67 10.68 -13.26
C GLY A 144 29.68 11.67 -12.66
N PRO A 145 30.94 11.62 -13.13
CA PRO A 145 31.98 12.56 -12.69
C PRO A 145 31.67 13.98 -13.17
N ARG A 146 31.65 14.95 -12.26
CA ARG A 146 31.43 16.36 -12.58
C ARG A 146 32.71 17.14 -12.90
N THR A 147 33.87 16.62 -12.49
CA THR A 147 35.17 17.27 -12.64
C THR A 147 36.00 16.64 -13.76
N ASP A 148 36.92 17.41 -14.35
CA ASP A 148 37.83 16.92 -15.38
C ASP A 148 38.76 15.84 -14.88
N GLN A 149 39.28 15.99 -13.66
CA GLN A 149 40.11 14.95 -13.02
C GLN A 149 39.31 13.65 -12.87
N GLY A 150 38.04 13.74 -12.46
CA GLY A 150 37.16 12.57 -12.34
C GLY A 150 36.89 11.91 -13.70
N ARG A 151 36.65 12.71 -14.75
CA ARG A 151 36.51 12.21 -16.13
C ARG A 151 37.76 11.49 -16.61
N ARG A 152 38.95 12.06 -16.38
CA ARG A 152 40.25 11.47 -16.76
C ARG A 152 40.50 10.13 -16.06
N ARG A 153 40.24 10.05 -14.75
CA ARG A 153 40.37 8.80 -13.98
C ARG A 153 39.49 7.68 -14.53
N ILE A 154 38.21 7.97 -14.83
CA ILE A 154 37.31 6.97 -15.42
C ILE A 154 37.76 6.55 -16.83
N ALA A 155 38.22 7.49 -17.65
CA ALA A 155 38.71 7.21 -19.00
C ALA A 155 39.98 6.33 -18.97
N GLU A 156 40.89 6.57 -18.04
CA GLU A 156 42.07 5.73 -17.82
C GLU A 156 41.69 4.32 -17.37
N ALA A 157 40.81 4.20 -16.38
CA ALA A 157 40.32 2.90 -15.92
C ALA A 157 39.67 2.09 -17.05
N GLN A 158 38.87 2.74 -17.91
CA GLN A 158 38.32 2.12 -19.12
C GLN A 158 39.41 1.64 -20.08
N ARG A 159 40.42 2.47 -20.38
CA ARG A 159 41.54 2.08 -21.26
C ARG A 159 42.28 0.86 -20.72
N THR A 160 42.59 0.82 -19.42
CA THR A 160 43.25 -0.32 -18.79
C THR A 160 42.41 -1.59 -18.89
N ARG A 161 41.10 -1.50 -18.60
CA ARG A 161 40.19 -2.65 -18.74
C ARG A 161 40.15 -3.20 -20.17
N TRP A 162 40.06 -2.32 -21.17
CA TRP A 162 40.03 -2.74 -22.58
C TRP A 162 41.35 -3.35 -23.05
N ARG A 163 42.50 -2.83 -22.57
CA ARG A 163 43.81 -3.46 -22.83
C ARG A 163 43.85 -4.88 -22.28
N ALA A 164 43.44 -5.08 -21.03
CA ALA A 164 43.41 -6.41 -20.41
C ALA A 164 42.48 -7.39 -21.16
N PHE A 165 41.30 -6.91 -21.56
CA PHE A 165 40.35 -7.71 -22.35
C PHE A 165 40.94 -8.17 -23.69
N ARG A 166 41.60 -7.27 -24.43
CA ARG A 166 42.22 -7.61 -25.72
C ARG A 166 43.39 -8.58 -25.61
N VAL A 167 44.20 -8.48 -24.55
CA VAL A 167 45.28 -9.45 -24.30
C VAL A 167 44.68 -10.84 -24.06
N CYS A 168 43.60 -10.92 -23.29
CA CYS A 168 42.88 -12.19 -23.03
C CYS A 168 42.19 -12.78 -24.27
N GLU A 169 41.85 -11.98 -25.29
CA GLU A 169 41.29 -12.48 -26.57
C GLU A 169 42.36 -13.03 -27.52
N LEU A 170 43.64 -12.70 -27.32
CA LEU A 170 44.76 -13.09 -28.19
C LEU A 170 45.55 -14.30 -27.65
N THR A 171 45.26 -14.74 -26.43
CA THR A 171 45.83 -15.91 -25.74
C THR A 171 44.79 -17.02 -25.63
#